data_AF-A0A182EW12-F1
#
_entry.id   AF-A0A182EW12-F1
#
_cell.length_a   1.000
_cell.length_b   1.000
_cell.length_c   1.000
_cell.angle_alpha   90.00
_cell.angle_beta   90.00
_cell.angle_gamma   90.00
#
_symmetry.space_group_name_H-M   'P 1'
#
loop_
_entity.id
_entity.type
_entity.pdbx_description
1 polymer ?
#
loop_
_entity_poly.entity_id
_entity_poly.type
_entity_poly.pdbx_seq_one_letter_code
_entity_poly.pdbx_strand_id
1 'polypeptide(L)' 'MSLLKLKDCRQRATIDVILIGIKCQQTIEMGRDWLFTEEQLTNTPSRRDGIDRVEEDRLRREGIKFIVEIGSGLKL' A
#
# COMPACT_ATOMS: atom_id res chain seq x y z
N MET A 1 -26.73 1.91 14.18
CA MET A 1 -26.62 1.89 12.71
C MET A 1 -26.13 3.24 12.24
N SER A 2 -25.04 3.26 11.48
CA SER A 2 -24.89 4.03 10.22
C SER A 2 -23.51 4.66 10.04
N LEU A 3 -22.83 4.10 9.03
CA LEU A 3 -21.78 4.66 8.17
C LEU A 3 -20.44 5.07 8.79
N LEU A 4 -19.51 4.12 8.83
CA LEU A 4 -18.10 4.39 8.53
C LEU A 4 -18.04 5.02 7.13
N LYS A 5 -17.91 6.35 7.06
CA LYS A 5 -17.52 7.00 5.81
C LYS A 5 -16.11 6.52 5.47
N LEU A 6 -16.00 5.69 4.44
CA LEU A 6 -14.76 5.59 3.65
C LEU A 6 -14.43 7.01 3.19
N LYS A 7 -13.52 7.67 3.91
CA LYS A 7 -12.93 8.93 3.46
C LYS A 7 -12.13 8.56 2.23
N ASP A 8 -12.65 8.97 1.08
CA ASP A 8 -11.96 8.95 -0.20
C ASP A 8 -10.58 9.59 0.01
N CYS A 9 -9.53 8.76 -0.03
CA CYS A 9 -8.16 9.12 0.31
C CYS A 9 -7.47 9.80 -0.89
N ARG A 10 -8.19 10.64 -1.63
CA ARG A 10 -7.67 11.32 -2.84
C ARG A 10 -7.30 12.76 -2.51
N GLN A 11 -6.26 12.94 -1.70
CA GLN A 11 -5.68 14.28 -1.47
C GLN A 11 -4.73 14.61 -2.62
N ARG A 12 -5.15 15.57 -3.46
CA ARG A 12 -4.39 16.07 -4.60
C ARG A 12 -3.66 17.34 -4.15
N ALA A 13 -2.33 17.31 -4.06
CA ALA A 13 -1.52 18.50 -3.85
C ALA A 13 -0.85 18.90 -5.18
N THR A 14 -0.98 20.17 -5.55
CA THR A 14 -0.30 20.76 -6.71
C THR A 14 0.84 21.60 -6.17
N ILE A 15 2.08 21.29 -6.54
CA ILE A 15 3.24 22.15 -6.23
C ILE A 15 3.61 22.87 -7.52
N ASP A 16 3.47 24.19 -7.53
CA ASP A 16 3.92 25.02 -8.63
C ASP A 16 5.45 25.15 -8.58
N VAL A 17 6.16 24.35 -9.37
CA VAL A 17 7.59 24.58 -9.64
C VAL A 17 7.69 25.45 -10.89
N ILE A 18 7.98 26.73 -10.69
CA ILE A 18 8.24 27.67 -11.80
C ILE A 18 9.66 27.43 -12.31
N LEU A 19 9.82 26.52 -13.27
CA LEU A 19 11.00 26.49 -14.14
C LEU A 19 10.60 26.85 -15.57
N ILE A 20 11.02 28.05 -16.00
CA ILE A 20 11.26 28.46 -17.39
C ILE A 20 10.28 27.84 -18.41
N GLY A 21 9.06 28.36 -18.45
CA GLY A 21 8.19 28.34 -19.66
C GLY A 21 7.54 27.01 -20.08
N ILE A 22 7.81 25.88 -19.44
CA ILE A 22 7.11 24.60 -19.71
C ILE A 22 6.20 24.29 -18.53
N LYS A 23 4.88 24.37 -18.70
CA LYS A 23 3.93 23.80 -17.72
C LYS A 23 4.04 22.27 -17.76
N CYS A 24 4.99 21.73 -17.00
CA CYS A 24 5.08 20.29 -16.78
C CYS A 24 4.21 19.97 -15.56
N GLN A 25 2.99 19.50 -15.80
CA GLN A 25 2.04 19.21 -14.73
C GLN A 25 2.41 17.85 -14.10
N GLN A 26 3.27 17.86 -13.10
CA GLN A 26 3.55 16.66 -12.31
C GLN A 26 2.43 16.46 -11.28
N THR A 27 1.48 15.59 -11.61
CA THR A 27 0.56 15.02 -10.63
C THR A 27 1.29 13.96 -9.80
N ILE A 28 1.63 14.28 -8.55
CA ILE A 28 1.96 13.27 -7.55
C ILE A 28 0.62 12.72 -7.02
N GLU A 29 0.25 11.53 -7.47
CA GLU A 29 -0.91 10.80 -6.95
C GLU A 29 -0.55 10.18 -5.60
N MET A 30 -0.90 10.87 -4.51
CA MET A 30 -0.95 10.26 -3.18
C MET A 30 -1.97 9.12 -3.23
N GLY A 31 -1.49 7.88 -3.23
CA GLY A 31 -2.28 6.68 -3.50
C GLY A 31 -1.55 5.63 -4.33
N ARG A 32 -0.41 5.97 -4.97
CA ARG A 32 0.47 5.00 -5.64
C ARG A 32 1.58 4.44 -4.76
N ASP A 33 1.82 5.00 -3.58
CA ASP A 33 2.97 4.63 -2.72
C ASP A 33 2.91 3.20 -2.18
N TRP A 34 1.75 2.56 -2.24
CA TRP A 34 1.51 1.20 -1.75
C TRP A 34 1.08 0.21 -2.85
N LEU A 35 1.16 0.63 -4.11
CA LEU A 35 0.90 -0.23 -5.26
C LEU A 35 2.24 -0.61 -5.89
N PHE A 36 2.52 -1.90 -5.96
CA PHE A 36 3.76 -2.45 -6.49
C PHE A 36 3.46 -3.29 -7.72
N THR A 37 4.35 -3.24 -8.72
CA THR A 37 4.27 -4.13 -9.89
C THR A 37 4.61 -5.57 -9.49
N GLU A 38 4.22 -6.55 -10.32
CA GLU A 38 4.61 -7.95 -10.10
C GLU A 38 6.13 -8.12 -10.00
N GLU A 39 6.89 -7.41 -10.83
CA GLU A 39 8.36 -7.43 -10.77
C GLU A 39 8.87 -6.90 -9.42
N GLN A 40 8.32 -5.80 -8.91
CA GLN A 40 8.68 -5.30 -7.58
C GLN A 40 8.31 -6.29 -6.47
N LEU A 41 7.18 -6.98 -6.61
CA LEU A 41 6.78 -8.06 -5.69
C LEU A 41 7.66 -9.30 -5.81
N THR A 42 8.41 -9.49 -6.91
CA THR A 42 9.46 -10.53 -6.98
C THR A 42 10.71 -10.20 -6.18
N ASN A 43 10.92 -8.94 -5.83
CA ASN A 43 12.10 -8.43 -5.16
C ASN A 43 11.78 -7.80 -3.80
N THR A 44 10.89 -8.43 -3.02
CA THR A 44 10.59 -7.99 -1.65
C THR A 44 11.83 -8.14 -0.74
N PRO A 45 11.93 -7.37 0.36
CA PRO A 45 13.01 -7.55 1.33
C PRO A 45 13.15 -9.00 1.81
N SER A 46 12.02 -9.65 2.13
CA SER A 46 11.99 -11.06 2.54
C SER A 46 12.56 -12.00 1.47
N ARG A 47 12.25 -11.79 0.19
CA ARG A 47 12.82 -12.58 -0.90
C ARG A 47 14.31 -12.36 -1.07
N ARG A 48 14.77 -11.12 -0.93
CA ARG A 48 16.21 -10.79 -0.91
C ARG A 48 16.95 -11.44 0.26
N ASP A 49 16.27 -11.62 1.39
CA ASP A 49 16.78 -12.30 2.58
C ASP A 49 16.69 -13.84 2.47
N GLY A 50 16.25 -14.36 1.31
CA GLY A 50 16.24 -15.80 1.00
C GLY A 50 14.93 -16.53 1.28
N ILE A 51 13.85 -15.82 1.61
CA ILE A 51 12.52 -16.43 1.77
C ILE A 51 11.89 -16.64 0.39
N ASP A 52 11.58 -17.89 0.04
CA ASP A 52 10.88 -18.18 -1.21
C ASP A 52 9.48 -17.57 -1.25
N ARG A 53 8.97 -17.29 -2.45
CA ARG A 53 7.63 -16.73 -2.68
C ARG A 53 6.53 -17.53 -2.00
N VAL A 54 6.57 -18.86 -2.08
CA VAL A 54 5.53 -19.71 -1.50
C VAL A 54 5.49 -19.56 0.01
N GLU A 55 6.66 -19.48 0.64
CA GLU A 55 6.78 -19.33 2.08
C GLU A 55 6.39 -17.91 2.54
N GLU A 56 6.81 -16.87 1.81
CA GLU A 56 6.37 -15.49 2.07
C GLU A 56 4.84 -15.37 1.98
N ASP A 57 4.21 -15.97 0.97
CA ASP A 57 2.76 -15.99 0.79
C ASP A 57 2.04 -16.78 1.89
N ARG A 58 2.64 -17.87 2.39
CA ARG A 58 2.12 -18.63 3.55
C ARG A 58 2.15 -17.77 4.81
N LEU A 59 3.30 -17.15 5.12
CA LEU A 59 3.48 -16.30 6.29
C LEU A 59 2.53 -15.09 6.28
N ARG A 60 2.32 -14.47 5.11
CA ARG A 60 1.35 -13.36 4.96
C ARG A 60 -0.08 -13.80 5.27
N ARG A 61 -0.50 -14.97 4.78
CA ARG A 61 -1.84 -15.53 5.07
C ARG A 61 -2.01 -15.86 6.55
N GLU A 62 -0.99 -16.44 7.18
CA GLU A 62 -1.01 -16.75 8.60
C GLU A 62 -1.04 -15.50 9.48
N GLY A 63 -0.26 -14.47 9.12
CA GLY A 63 -0.30 -13.17 9.79
C GLY A 63 -1.68 -12.53 9.73
N ILE A 64 -2.34 -12.54 8.56
CA ILE A 64 -3.71 -12.02 8.41
C ILE A 64 -4.68 -12.83 9.28
N LYS A 65 -4.59 -14.16 9.24
CA LYS A 65 -5.45 -15.04 10.05
C LYS A 65 -5.34 -14.72 11.54
N PHE A 66 -4.11 -14.58 12.03
CA PHE A 66 -3.86 -14.23 13.44
C PHE A 66 -4.46 -12.88 13.82
N ILE A 67 -4.26 -11.83 13.01
CA ILE A 67 -4.82 -10.50 13.26
C ILE A 67 -6.35 -10.56 13.32
N VAL A 68 -6.98 -11.30 12.40
CA VAL A 68 -8.44 -11.47 12.36
C VAL A 68 -8.96 -12.21 13.59
N GLU A 69 -8.29 -13.29 14.01
CA GLU A 69 -8.66 -14.07 15.19
C GLU A 69 -8.59 -13.23 16.48
N ILE A 70 -7.49 -12.49 16.67
CA ILE A 70 -7.32 -11.61 17.82
C ILE A 70 -8.35 -10.47 17.79
N GLY A 71 -8.55 -9.81 16.65
CA GLY A 71 -9.55 -8.75 16.51
C GLY A 71 -10.97 -9.22 16.82
N SER A 72 -11.33 -10.43 16.37
CA SER A 72 -12.61 -11.06 16.67
C SER A 72 -12.78 -11.35 18.16
N GLY A 73 -11.74 -11.85 18.82
CA GLY A 73 -11.73 -12.08 20.28
C GLY A 73 -11.86 -10.79 21.09
N LEU A 74 -11.24 -9.71 20.61
CA LEU A 74 -11.30 -8.37 21.21
C LEU A 74 -12.59 -7.59 20.85
N LYS A 75 -13.40 -8.09 19.90
CA LYS A 75 -14.62 -7.45 19.39
C LYS A 75 -14.36 -6.05 18.79
N LEU A 76 -13.31 -5.94 17.98
CA LEU A 76 -12.94 -4.74 17.22
C LEU A 76 -13.69 -4.60 15.89
#